data_AF-A0A950F7D2-F1
#
_entry.id   AF-A0A950F7D2-F1
#
_cell.length_a   1.000
_cell.length_b   1.000
_cell.length_c   1.000
_cell.angle_alpha   90.00
_cell.angle_beta   90.00
_cell.angle_gamma   90.00
#
_symmetry.space_group_name_H-M   'P 1'
#
loop_
_entity.id
_entity.type
_entity.pdbx_description
1 polymer ?
#
loop_
_entity_poly.entity_id
_entity_poly.type
_entity_poly.pdbx_seq_one_letter_code
_entity_poly.pdbx_strand_id
1 'polypeptide(L)' 'EILRTAKEISSDIIVMGTHGRTGLSRLLMGSVAEAVSRKAHCPVLTVKHPFLETSSGEPAA' A
#
# COMPACT_ATOMS: atom_id res chain seq x y z
N GLU A 1 8.25 -5.85 -12.20
CA GLU A 1 8.85 -6.83 -11.27
C GLU A 1 7.84 -7.57 -10.40
N ILE A 2 7.19 -6.92 -9.44
CA ILE A 2 6.29 -7.59 -8.45
C ILE A 2 5.37 -8.66 -9.06
N LEU A 3 4.60 -8.30 -10.10
CA LEU A 3 3.63 -9.21 -10.73
C LEU A 3 4.27 -10.42 -11.43
N ARG A 4 5.46 -10.23 -12.01
CA ARG A 4 6.20 -11.29 -12.68
C ARG A 4 6.70 -12.30 -11.65
N THR A 5 7.41 -11.81 -10.64
CA THR A 5 7.94 -12.66 -9.56
C THR A 5 6.83 -13.40 -8.83
N ALA A 6 5.73 -12.74 -8.50
CA ALA A 6 4.59 -13.38 -7.85
C ALA A 6 4.02 -14.55 -8.68
N LYS A 7 3.96 -14.39 -10.01
CA LYS A 7 3.50 -15.45 -10.92
C LYS A 7 4.52 -16.59 -11.03
N GLU A 8 5.82 -16.28 -11.11
CA GLU A 8 6.90 -17.26 -11.20
C GLU A 8 6.94 -18.19 -9.98
N ILE A 9 6.73 -17.63 -8.79
CA ILE A 9 6.74 -18.42 -7.53
C ILE A 9 5.36 -18.93 -7.13
N SER A 10 4.32 -18.72 -7.97
CA SER A 10 2.93 -19.10 -7.67
C SER A 10 2.44 -18.60 -6.30
N SER A 11 2.66 -17.32 -6.02
CA SER A 11 2.25 -16.73 -4.73
C SER A 11 0.75 -16.77 -4.52
N ASP A 12 0.30 -17.29 -3.39
CA ASP A 12 -1.11 -17.25 -2.98
C ASP A 12 -1.59 -15.85 -2.55
N ILE A 13 -0.66 -14.96 -2.16
CA ILE A 13 -0.96 -13.60 -1.72
C ILE A 13 0.24 -12.66 -1.90
N ILE A 14 -0.04 -11.38 -2.18
CA ILE A 14 0.95 -10.29 -2.16
C ILE A 14 0.64 -9.35 -0.99
N VAL A 15 1.62 -9.07 -0.13
CA VAL A 15 1.47 -8.11 0.99
C VAL A 15 2.30 -6.86 0.70
N MET A 16 1.69 -5.68 0.78
CA MET A 16 2.34 -4.40 0.49
C MET A 16 2.16 -3.39 1.62
N GLY A 17 3.27 -2.84 2.11
CA GLY A 17 3.24 -1.65 2.96
C GLY A 17 2.89 -0.40 2.15
N THR A 18 2.01 0.44 2.68
CA THR A 18 1.68 1.74 2.09
C THR A 18 2.06 2.85 3.06
N HIS A 19 2.81 3.85 2.57
CA HIS A 19 3.02 5.08 3.31
C HIS A 19 1.70 5.84 3.29
N GLY A 20 1.10 6.11 4.45
CA GLY A 20 -0.16 6.85 4.59
C GLY A 20 -0.10 8.33 4.20
N ARG A 21 0.79 8.75 3.29
CA ARG A 21 0.88 10.15 2.84
C ARG A 21 -0.43 10.56 2.19
N THR A 22 -1.10 11.51 2.85
CA THR A 22 -2.29 12.24 2.42
C THR A 22 -1.90 13.33 1.40
N GLY A 23 -2.84 13.72 0.52
CA GLY A 23 -2.67 14.87 -0.39
C GLY A 23 -2.85 14.58 -1.89
N LEU A 24 -3.09 15.66 -2.64
CA LEU A 24 -3.46 15.69 -4.06
C LEU A 24 -2.41 15.04 -4.99
N SER A 25 -1.14 15.04 -4.60
CA SER A 25 -0.04 14.46 -5.39
C SER A 25 -0.14 12.94 -5.59
N ARG A 26 -0.89 12.22 -4.74
CA ARG A 26 -1.14 10.77 -4.90
C ARG A 26 -2.26 10.46 -5.90
N LEU A 27 -3.22 11.37 -6.08
CA LEU A 27 -4.36 11.17 -6.98
C LEU A 27 -3.96 11.32 -8.47
N LEU A 28 -2.87 12.04 -8.77
CA LEU A 28 -2.46 12.35 -10.14
C LEU A 28 -1.69 11.23 -10.86
N MET A 29 -1.10 10.26 -10.14
CA MET A 29 -0.33 9.15 -10.76
C MET A 29 -0.79 7.75 -10.33
N GLY A 30 -1.78 7.64 -9.44
CA GLY A 30 -2.13 6.38 -8.79
C GLY A 30 -0.97 5.85 -7.92
N SER A 31 -1.21 4.76 -7.18
CA SER A 31 -0.15 4.15 -6.36
C SER A 31 0.36 2.83 -6.95
N VAL A 32 1.60 2.45 -6.61
CA VAL A 32 2.13 1.12 -6.99
C VAL A 32 1.24 0.01 -6.43
N ALA A 33 0.75 0.15 -5.19
CA ALA A 33 -0.17 -0.81 -4.57
C ALA A 33 -1.48 -0.95 -5.37
N GLU A 34 -2.02 0.14 -5.88
CA GLU A 34 -3.22 0.14 -6.73
C GLU A 34 -2.96 -0.51 -8.10
N ALA A 35 -1.82 -0.21 -8.72
CA ALA A 35 -1.42 -0.82 -9.99
C ALA A 35 -1.20 -2.34 -9.86
N VAL A 36 -0.64 -2.79 -8.74
CA VAL A 36 -0.46 -4.22 -8.42
C VAL A 36 -1.81 -4.86 -8.12
N SER A 37 -2.65 -4.24 -7.27
CA SER A 37 -3.99 -4.76 -6.93
C SER A 37 -4.88 -4.99 -8.14
N ARG A 38 -4.78 -4.15 -9.18
CA ARG A 38 -5.56 -4.33 -10.41
C ARG A 38 -5.09 -5.48 -11.32
N LYS A 39 -3.82 -5.88 -11.21
CA LYS A 39 -3.16 -6.74 -12.21
C LYS A 39 -2.66 -8.07 -11.63
N ALA A 40 -2.65 -8.22 -10.30
CA ALA A 40 -2.23 -9.43 -9.63
C ALA A 40 -3.17 -10.60 -9.99
N HIS A 41 -2.58 -11.79 -10.11
CA HIS A 41 -3.34 -13.04 -10.30
C HIS A 41 -3.88 -13.60 -8.97
N CYS A 42 -3.43 -13.04 -7.85
CA CYS A 42 -3.78 -13.45 -6.49
C CYS A 42 -4.16 -12.22 -5.63
N PRO A 43 -4.77 -12.42 -4.45
CA PRO A 43 -5.13 -11.35 -3.54
C PRO A 43 -3.95 -10.43 -3.18
N VAL A 44 -4.26 -9.14 -2.99
CA VAL A 44 -3.29 -8.12 -2.55
C VAL A 44 -3.76 -7.51 -1.23
N LEU A 45 -2.99 -7.74 -0.17
CA LEU A 45 -3.22 -7.15 1.16
C LEU A 45 -2.36 -5.89 1.30
N THR A 46 -3.01 -4.75 1.57
CA THR A 46 -2.30 -3.50 1.87
C THR A 46 -2.28 -3.24 3.37
N VAL A 47 -1.09 -2.99 3.91
CA VAL A 47 -0.89 -2.63 5.31
C VAL A 47 -0.60 -1.14 5.39
N LYS A 48 -1.39 -0.42 6.17
CA LYS A 48 -1.14 0.98 6.51
C LYS A 48 -0.35 1.01 7.82
N HIS A 49 0.62 1.91 7.94
CA HIS A 49 1.29 2.12 9.22
C HIS A 49 0.23 2.55 10.26
N PRO A 50 0.18 1.93 11.45
CA PRO A 50 -0.68 2.42 12.52
C PRO A 50 -0.28 3.87 12.84
N PHE A 51 -1.24 4.78 12.94
CA PHE A 51 -0.95 6.06 13.57
C PHE A 51 -0.63 5.72 15.02
N LEU A 52 0.66 5.70 15.37
CA LEU A 52 1.04 5.70 16.77
C LEU A 52 0.59 7.06 17.27
N GLU A 53 -0.56 7.11 17.95
CA GLU A 53 -0.86 8.24 18.82
C GLU A 53 0.24 8.25 19.88
N THR A 54 1.32 8.99 19.62
CA THR A 54 2.19 9.43 20.69
C THR A 54 1.30 10.29 21.58
N SER A 55 0.97 9.77 22.76
CA SER A 55 0.32 10.52 23.82
C SER A 55 1.27 11.64 24.29
N SER A 56 1.27 12.74 23.56
CA SER A 56 1.59 14.07 24.04
C SER A 56 0.63 14.98 23.30
N GLY A 57 -0.47 15.30 23.97
CA GLY A 57 -1.60 15.98 23.37
C GLY A 57 -1.25 17.36 22.84
N GLU A 58 -1.54 17.57 21.57
CA GLU A 58 -2.05 18.82 21.00
C GLU A 58 -2.61 18.48 19.62
N PRO A 59 -3.91 18.73 19.33
CA PRO A 59 -4.38 18.67 17.97
C PRO A 59 -3.75 19.85 17.21
N ALA A 60 -2.98 19.55 16.17
CA ALA A 60 -2.45 20.55 15.26
C ALA A 60 -3.62 21.37 14.68
N ALA A 61 -3.57 22.67 14.94
CA ALA A 61 -4.47 23.68 14.37
C ALA A 61 -4.46 23.65 12.83
#